data_AF-A0A133Y542-F1
#
_entry.id   AF-A0A133Y542-F1
#
_cell.length_a   1.000
_cell.length_b   1.000
_cell.length_c   1.000
_cell.angle_alpha   90.00
_cell.angle_beta   90.00
_cell.angle_gamma   90.00
#
_symmetry.space_group_name_H-M   'P 1'
#
loop_
_entity.id
_entity.type
_entity.pdbx_description
1 polymer ?
#
loop_
_entity_poly.entity_id
_entity_poly.type
_entity_poly.pdbx_seq_one_letter_code
_entity_poly.pdbx_strand_id
1 'polypeptide(L)'
;MQIYVIAGFEEKASSLPEEILLYSKGDEVIRKEYPFFPKDATELYYAFPALAIRIGKLGKEVAPRFAARYIDKIGVGLDIIAFQALQKAQKSGTPWEEAVSFQDAVGLSLEGGDFGEDFKDFYTVSFSFKEGEGKGEFTISGKLLAAAVSKLSYYRKIRQGDLLLLHPSSPLSPSKNTALLLEREKDVVAIHTPTIYCLKIR
;
A
#
# COMPACT_ATOMS: atom_id res chain seq x y z
N MET A 1 -16.16 -3.09 3.24
CA MET A 1 -14.72 -3.16 2.92
C MET A 1 -14.14 -1.81 3.27
N GLN A 2 -12.90 -1.73 3.74
CA GLN A 2 -12.15 -0.49 3.94
C GLN A 2 -10.70 -0.75 3.53
N ILE A 3 -10.01 0.29 3.10
CA ILE A 3 -8.60 0.20 2.71
C ILE A 3 -7.78 1.04 3.67
N TYR A 4 -6.69 0.45 4.14
CA TYR A 4 -5.74 1.07 5.05
C TYR A 4 -4.34 1.02 4.46
N VAL A 5 -3.50 1.95 4.87
CA VAL A 5 -2.09 1.96 4.51
C VAL A 5 -1.24 2.09 5.76
N ILE A 6 -0.17 1.29 5.82
CA ILE A 6 0.95 1.47 6.75
C ILE A 6 2.20 1.81 5.94
N ALA A 7 2.80 2.95 6.23
CA ALA A 7 3.91 3.50 5.43
C ALA A 7 5.04 4.07 6.28
N GLY A 8 6.24 4.19 5.69
CA GLY A 8 7.39 4.86 6.32
C GLY A 8 8.17 3.98 7.32
N PHE A 9 8.31 2.68 7.04
CA PHE A 9 9.10 1.75 7.85
C PHE A 9 10.40 1.31 7.14
N GLU A 10 11.35 0.78 7.91
CA GLU A 10 12.57 0.20 7.35
C GLU A 10 12.35 -1.21 6.77
N GLU A 11 13.01 -1.51 5.66
CA GLU A 11 12.97 -2.84 5.05
C GLU A 11 13.53 -3.92 5.98
N LYS A 12 12.97 -5.13 5.89
CA LYS A 12 13.35 -6.30 6.70
C LYS A 12 13.31 -6.08 8.23
N ALA A 13 12.82 -4.94 8.71
CA ALA A 13 12.60 -4.71 10.13
C ALA A 13 11.67 -5.77 10.70
N SER A 14 11.81 -6.05 12.00
CA SER A 14 11.00 -7.04 12.72
C SER A 14 9.81 -6.41 13.47
N SER A 15 9.77 -5.08 13.56
CA SER A 15 8.75 -4.30 14.25
C SER A 15 8.49 -2.97 13.53
N LEU A 16 7.37 -2.32 13.86
CA LEU A 16 7.06 -0.99 13.33
C LEU A 16 7.80 0.08 14.15
N PRO A 17 8.27 1.17 13.51
CA PRO A 17 8.79 2.33 14.23
C PRO A 17 7.70 2.99 15.08
N GLU A 18 8.11 3.82 16.05
CA GLU A 18 7.17 4.57 16.90
C GLU A 18 6.28 5.52 16.06
N GLU A 19 6.91 6.27 15.17
CA GLU A 19 6.24 7.23 14.28
C GLU A 19 5.83 6.59 12.95
N ILE A 20 5.07 5.49 13.02
CA ILE A 20 4.53 4.84 11.83
C ILE A 20 3.30 5.59 11.29
N LEU A 21 3.24 5.78 9.96
CA LEU A 21 2.06 6.35 9.32
C LEU A 21 1.00 5.26 9.14
N LEU A 22 -0.20 5.50 9.66
CA LEU A 22 -1.38 4.68 9.48
C LEU A 22 -2.57 5.57 9.08
N TYR A 23 -3.10 5.39 7.87
CA TYR A 23 -4.26 6.13 7.38
C TYR A 23 -5.22 5.24 6.62
N SER A 24 -6.45 5.73 6.43
CA SER A 24 -7.46 5.08 5.62
C SER A 24 -7.56 5.76 4.26
N LYS A 25 -7.91 4.94 3.27
CA LYS A 25 -8.16 5.31 1.89
C LYS A 25 -9.66 5.30 1.56
N GLY A 26 -10.52 4.86 2.47
CA GLY A 26 -11.93 4.59 2.19
C GLY A 26 -12.16 3.28 1.42
N ASP A 27 -13.36 3.08 0.88
CA ASP A 27 -13.82 1.84 0.26
C ASP A 27 -14.18 1.95 -1.23
N GLU A 28 -14.36 3.17 -1.74
CA GLU A 28 -14.73 3.47 -3.13
C GLU A 28 -13.54 3.90 -4.01
N VAL A 29 -12.31 3.69 -3.55
CA VAL A 29 -11.10 4.21 -4.24
C VAL A 29 -10.35 3.18 -5.08
N ILE A 30 -10.89 1.95 -5.23
CA ILE A 30 -10.24 0.87 -5.98
C ILE A 30 -10.53 0.99 -7.46
N ARG A 31 -9.47 1.13 -8.26
CA ARG A 31 -9.54 0.96 -9.72
C ARG A 31 -9.08 -0.44 -10.11
N LYS A 32 -9.96 -1.24 -10.75
CA LYS A 32 -9.61 -2.55 -11.32
C LYS A 32 -9.32 -2.39 -12.80
N GLU A 33 -8.20 -2.95 -13.28
CA GLU A 33 -7.91 -3.19 -14.71
C GLU A 33 -7.83 -1.96 -15.65
N TYR A 34 -8.07 -0.73 -15.16
CA TYR A 34 -7.98 0.50 -15.94
C TYR A 34 -6.76 1.34 -15.58
N PRO A 35 -6.14 2.03 -16.57
CA PRO A 35 -5.07 2.98 -16.30
C PRO A 35 -5.56 4.15 -15.45
N PHE A 36 -4.69 4.63 -14.55
CA PHE A 36 -4.94 5.83 -13.76
C PHE A 36 -4.83 7.08 -14.64
N PHE A 37 -5.80 8.00 -14.51
CA PHE A 37 -5.77 9.29 -15.18
C PHE A 37 -5.83 10.43 -14.16
N PRO A 38 -4.76 11.25 -14.01
CA PRO A 38 -4.81 12.46 -13.21
C PRO A 38 -6.00 13.34 -13.60
N LYS A 39 -6.85 13.71 -12.63
CA LYS A 39 -8.01 14.60 -12.86
C LYS A 39 -7.59 16.06 -12.95
N ASP A 40 -6.69 16.47 -12.06
CA ASP A 40 -6.07 17.79 -12.07
C ASP A 40 -4.66 17.68 -12.67
N ALA A 41 -4.37 18.47 -13.71
CA ALA A 41 -3.08 18.46 -14.39
C ALA A 41 -2.00 19.25 -13.64
N THR A 42 -2.40 20.05 -12.66
CA THR A 42 -1.48 20.87 -11.85
C THR A 42 -1.01 20.15 -10.59
N GLU A 43 -1.74 19.10 -10.18
CA GLU A 43 -1.42 18.27 -9.04
C GLU A 43 -0.34 17.21 -9.38
N LEU A 44 0.56 16.98 -8.42
CA LEU A 44 1.60 15.96 -8.52
C LEU A 44 1.13 14.71 -7.80
N TYR A 45 0.82 13.67 -8.58
CA TYR A 45 0.44 12.37 -8.02
C TYR A 45 1.65 11.46 -7.90
N TYR A 46 1.89 10.93 -6.71
CA TYR A 46 2.88 9.89 -6.49
C TYR A 46 2.20 8.55 -6.26
N ALA A 47 2.66 7.52 -6.97
CA ALA A 47 2.27 6.13 -6.74
C ALA A 47 3.39 5.39 -6.00
N PHE A 48 3.06 4.82 -4.84
CA PHE A 48 3.95 4.03 -4.01
C PHE A 48 3.62 2.54 -4.18
N PRO A 49 4.52 1.75 -4.75
CA PRO A 49 4.38 0.30 -4.78
C PRO A 49 4.26 -0.27 -3.37
N ALA A 50 3.28 -1.12 -3.14
CA ALA A 50 2.96 -1.66 -1.83
C ALA A 50 2.72 -3.17 -1.88
N LEU A 51 3.04 -3.85 -0.79
CA LEU A 51 2.51 -5.17 -0.50
C LEU A 51 1.03 -4.99 -0.14
N ALA A 52 0.14 -5.71 -0.82
CA ALA A 52 -1.29 -5.68 -0.54
C ALA A 52 -1.70 -6.98 0.15
N ILE A 53 -2.43 -6.89 1.26
CA ILE A 53 -3.08 -8.05 1.88
C ILE A 53 -4.59 -7.84 1.99
N ARG A 54 -5.35 -8.93 1.92
CA ARG A 54 -6.78 -8.94 2.20
C ARG A 54 -7.07 -9.66 3.51
N ILE A 55 -7.86 -9.01 4.34
CA ILE A 55 -8.37 -9.57 5.58
C ILE A 55 -9.51 -10.55 5.24
N GLY A 56 -9.37 -11.80 5.67
CA GLY A 56 -10.36 -12.86 5.48
C GLY A 56 -11.31 -13.05 6.66
N LYS A 57 -11.02 -12.48 7.83
CA LYS A 57 -11.78 -12.71 9.07
C LYS A 57 -11.98 -11.44 9.88
N LEU A 58 -13.07 -11.43 10.66
CA LEU A 58 -13.36 -10.36 11.61
C LEU A 58 -12.40 -10.41 12.80
N GLY A 59 -11.75 -9.29 13.13
CA GLY A 59 -10.79 -9.22 14.23
C GLY A 59 -10.77 -7.84 14.92
N LYS A 60 -10.39 -7.85 16.20
CA LYS A 60 -10.07 -6.68 17.01
C LYS A 60 -8.96 -7.08 17.96
N GLU A 61 -7.97 -6.20 18.17
CA GLU A 61 -6.84 -6.44 19.07
C GLU A 61 -6.16 -7.80 18.82
N VAL A 62 -5.95 -8.12 17.54
CA VAL A 62 -5.32 -9.36 17.10
C VAL A 62 -3.86 -9.35 17.56
N ALA A 63 -3.47 -10.32 18.38
CA ALA A 63 -2.07 -10.48 18.77
C ALA A 63 -1.22 -10.87 17.53
N PRO A 64 0.05 -10.39 17.41
CA PRO A 64 0.88 -10.64 16.22
C PRO A 64 0.99 -12.13 15.84
N ARG A 65 1.12 -13.02 16.81
CA ARG A 65 1.19 -14.48 16.59
C ARG A 65 -0.04 -15.10 15.90
N PHE A 66 -1.17 -14.40 15.86
CA PHE A 66 -2.39 -14.88 15.22
C PHE A 66 -2.67 -14.17 13.88
N ALA A 67 -1.88 -13.16 13.51
CA ALA A 67 -2.17 -12.28 12.39
C ALA A 67 -2.26 -13.01 11.04
N ALA A 68 -1.43 -14.03 10.79
CA ALA A 68 -1.46 -14.80 9.55
C ALA A 68 -2.84 -15.44 9.28
N ARG A 69 -3.53 -15.91 10.34
CA ARG A 69 -4.86 -16.54 10.26
C ARG A 69 -5.97 -15.60 9.79
N TYR A 70 -5.72 -14.29 9.80
CA TYR A 70 -6.67 -13.25 9.38
C TYR A 70 -6.49 -12.85 7.91
N ILE A 71 -5.48 -13.36 7.21
CA ILE A 71 -5.21 -13.00 5.81
C ILE A 71 -5.59 -14.16 4.90
N ASP A 72 -6.27 -13.85 3.80
CA ASP A 72 -6.68 -14.85 2.82
C ASP A 72 -6.25 -14.54 1.38
N LYS A 73 -5.71 -13.33 1.12
CA LYS A 73 -5.07 -12.96 -0.15
C LYS A 73 -3.88 -12.06 0.09
N ILE A 74 -2.89 -12.17 -0.78
CA ILE A 74 -1.77 -11.25 -0.89
C ILE A 74 -1.63 -10.81 -2.34
N GLY A 75 -0.94 -9.70 -2.55
CA GLY A 75 -0.60 -9.25 -3.87
C GLY A 75 0.17 -7.96 -3.79
N VAL A 76 -0.04 -7.13 -4.80
CA VAL A 76 0.64 -5.87 -4.98
C VAL A 76 -0.38 -4.77 -5.17
N GLY A 77 -0.07 -3.59 -4.64
CA GLY A 77 -0.91 -2.42 -4.76
C GLY A 77 -0.09 -1.18 -5.07
N LEU A 78 -0.82 -0.13 -5.41
CA LEU A 78 -0.31 1.23 -5.51
C LEU A 78 -1.10 2.10 -4.55
N ASP A 79 -0.41 2.69 -3.59
CA ASP A 79 -0.92 3.82 -2.85
C ASP A 79 -0.66 5.08 -3.68
N ILE A 80 -1.72 5.73 -4.17
CA ILE A 80 -1.60 6.96 -4.95
C ILE A 80 -1.98 8.17 -4.08
N ILE A 81 -1.12 9.17 -4.07
CA ILE A 81 -1.24 10.34 -3.20
C ILE A 81 -1.11 11.61 -4.03
N ALA A 82 -2.04 12.54 -3.84
CA ALA A 82 -1.96 13.91 -4.34
C ALA A 82 -1.03 14.72 -3.43
N PHE A 83 0.20 14.95 -3.87
CA PHE A 83 1.29 15.40 -3.01
C PHE A 83 1.20 16.86 -2.62
N GLN A 84 0.74 17.74 -3.53
CA GLN A 84 0.55 19.15 -3.20
C GLN A 84 -0.62 19.31 -2.23
N ALA A 85 -1.73 18.60 -2.43
CA ALA A 85 -2.83 18.52 -1.48
C ALA A 85 -2.35 18.03 -0.10
N LEU A 86 -1.50 17.01 -0.04
CA LEU A 86 -0.92 16.51 1.22
C LEU A 86 -0.10 17.59 1.93
N GLN A 87 0.81 18.26 1.20
CA GLN A 87 1.61 19.35 1.77
C GLN A 87 0.74 20.50 2.28
N LYS A 88 -0.31 20.85 1.54
CA LYS A 88 -1.27 21.87 1.96
C LYS A 88 -1.91 21.47 3.28
N ALA A 89 -2.42 20.24 3.37
CA ALA A 89 -3.05 19.72 4.58
C ALA A 89 -2.10 19.70 5.79
N GLN A 90 -0.83 19.33 5.59
CA GLN A 90 0.19 19.39 6.63
C GLN A 90 0.46 20.82 7.11
N LYS A 91 0.57 21.78 6.19
CA LYS A 91 0.81 23.19 6.52
C LYS A 91 -0.38 23.82 7.24
N SER A 92 -1.61 23.45 6.87
CA SER A 92 -2.83 23.98 7.48
C SER A 92 -3.32 23.20 8.69
N GLY A 93 -2.72 22.05 9.01
CA GLY A 93 -3.19 21.16 10.09
C GLY A 93 -4.58 20.57 9.83
N THR A 94 -4.95 20.40 8.56
CA THR A 94 -6.26 19.84 8.17
C THR A 94 -6.16 18.34 7.90
N PRO A 95 -7.28 17.60 7.93
CA PRO A 95 -7.32 16.18 7.61
C PRO A 95 -6.76 15.88 6.19
N TRP A 96 -6.17 14.70 6.01
CA TRP A 96 -5.44 14.31 4.77
C TRP A 96 -6.36 13.70 3.70
N GLU A 97 -7.65 13.57 3.97
CA GLU A 97 -8.63 12.81 3.19
C GLU A 97 -8.66 13.24 1.72
N GLU A 98 -8.59 14.54 1.43
CA GLU A 98 -8.53 15.08 0.06
C GLU A 98 -7.26 14.62 -0.69
N ALA A 99 -6.16 14.42 0.03
CA ALA A 99 -4.87 14.06 -0.53
C ALA A 99 -4.69 12.55 -0.71
N VAL A 100 -5.28 11.74 0.18
CA VAL A 100 -5.06 10.29 0.22
C VAL A 100 -6.27 9.48 -0.20
N SER A 101 -7.51 9.95 -0.03
CA SER A 101 -8.75 9.17 -0.24
C SER A 101 -9.59 9.64 -1.42
N PHE A 102 -8.98 10.23 -2.43
CA PHE A 102 -9.68 10.62 -3.66
C PHE A 102 -10.04 9.39 -4.52
N GLN A 103 -10.97 9.55 -5.45
CA GLN A 103 -11.37 8.47 -6.37
C GLN A 103 -10.15 7.94 -7.14
N ASP A 104 -10.04 6.61 -7.25
CA ASP A 104 -8.92 5.90 -7.89
C ASP A 104 -7.57 6.06 -7.16
N ALA A 105 -7.55 6.47 -5.89
CA ALA A 105 -6.31 6.60 -5.10
C ALA A 105 -5.63 5.26 -4.76
N VAL A 106 -6.19 4.12 -5.19
CA VAL A 106 -5.63 2.79 -4.99
C VAL A 106 -5.68 1.97 -6.28
N GLY A 107 -4.50 1.52 -6.71
CA GLY A 107 -4.34 0.45 -7.68
C GLY A 107 -4.15 -0.90 -6.98
N LEU A 108 -4.76 -1.97 -7.46
CA LEU A 108 -4.71 -3.25 -6.77
C LEU A 108 -4.67 -4.45 -7.73
N SER A 109 -3.73 -5.35 -7.48
CA SER A 109 -3.71 -6.71 -8.05
C SER A 109 -3.54 -7.71 -6.91
N LEU A 110 -4.59 -8.49 -6.64
CA LEU A 110 -4.57 -9.54 -5.62
C LEU A 110 -4.58 -10.89 -6.28
N GLU A 111 -3.69 -11.77 -5.83
CA GLU A 111 -3.70 -13.17 -6.20
C GLU A 111 -4.20 -14.02 -5.02
N GLY A 112 -4.92 -15.10 -5.32
CA GLY A 112 -5.32 -16.07 -4.30
C GLY A 112 -4.10 -16.88 -3.86
N GLY A 113 -3.97 -17.14 -2.56
CA GLY A 113 -2.91 -18.00 -2.02
C GLY A 113 -3.34 -18.65 -0.71
N ASP A 114 -2.80 -19.83 -0.43
CA ASP A 114 -2.87 -20.45 0.89
C ASP A 114 -1.67 -19.97 1.71
N PHE A 115 -1.93 -19.24 2.79
CA PHE A 115 -0.90 -18.68 3.66
C PHE A 115 -0.65 -19.55 4.90
N GLY A 116 -1.33 -20.70 5.02
CA GLY A 116 -1.19 -21.58 6.18
C GLY A 116 -1.52 -20.88 7.49
N GLU A 117 -0.91 -21.35 8.58
CA GLU A 117 -1.11 -20.77 9.92
C GLU A 117 -0.14 -19.65 10.28
N ASP A 118 1.00 -19.56 9.57
CA ASP A 118 2.12 -18.67 9.88
C ASP A 118 2.57 -17.89 8.65
N PHE A 119 3.10 -16.68 8.88
CA PHE A 119 3.74 -15.93 7.81
C PHE A 119 5.06 -16.58 7.39
N LYS A 120 5.40 -16.39 6.12
CA LYS A 120 6.76 -16.64 5.65
C LYS A 120 7.73 -15.61 6.20
N ASP A 121 9.02 -15.94 6.16
CA ASP A 121 10.06 -15.06 6.69
C ASP A 121 10.06 -13.71 5.97
N PHE A 122 9.92 -13.72 4.64
CA PHE A 122 10.00 -12.51 3.83
C PHE A 122 9.01 -12.46 2.65
N TYR A 123 8.55 -11.25 2.36
CA TYR A 123 7.75 -10.89 1.20
C TYR A 123 8.50 -9.81 0.43
N THR A 124 8.94 -10.13 -0.79
CA THR A 124 9.65 -9.18 -1.65
C THR A 124 8.73 -8.70 -2.76
N VAL A 125 8.51 -7.38 -2.80
CA VAL A 125 7.78 -6.72 -3.88
C VAL A 125 8.81 -6.15 -4.84
N SER A 126 8.87 -6.68 -6.06
CA SER A 126 9.66 -6.12 -7.15
C SER A 126 8.74 -5.33 -8.09
N PHE A 127 9.17 -4.15 -8.52
CA PHE A 127 8.42 -3.29 -9.42
C PHE A 127 9.30 -2.66 -10.50
N SER A 128 8.74 -2.39 -11.68
CA SER A 128 9.46 -1.80 -12.82
C SER A 128 8.60 -0.89 -13.69
N PHE A 129 8.79 0.42 -13.59
CA PHE A 129 8.04 1.39 -14.38
C PHE A 129 8.43 1.34 -15.86
N LYS A 130 7.57 1.90 -16.74
CA LYS A 130 7.70 1.78 -18.20
C LYS A 130 9.09 2.24 -18.69
N GLU A 131 9.57 1.58 -19.73
CA GLU A 131 10.82 1.86 -20.44
C GLU A 131 12.11 1.91 -19.58
N GLY A 132 12.12 1.25 -18.41
CA GLY A 132 13.35 1.10 -17.61
C GLY A 132 13.75 2.36 -16.85
N GLU A 133 12.89 3.38 -16.79
CA GLU A 133 13.12 4.63 -16.07
C GLU A 133 13.03 4.50 -14.54
N GLY A 134 12.60 3.34 -14.04
CA GLY A 134 12.67 3.04 -12.61
C GLY A 134 12.36 1.58 -12.34
N LYS A 135 13.31 0.86 -11.77
CA LYS A 135 13.08 -0.46 -11.18
C LYS A 135 13.46 -0.42 -9.72
N GLY A 136 12.70 -1.12 -8.90
CA GLY A 136 12.97 -1.20 -7.49
C GLY A 136 12.46 -2.52 -6.92
N GLU A 137 12.94 -2.81 -5.72
CA GLU A 137 12.38 -3.86 -4.91
C GLU A 137 12.45 -3.43 -3.46
N PHE A 138 11.52 -3.93 -2.67
CA PHE A 138 11.64 -3.86 -1.22
C PHE A 138 11.19 -5.17 -0.58
N THR A 139 11.67 -5.42 0.63
CA THR A 139 11.34 -6.63 1.39
C THR A 139 10.72 -6.33 2.75
N ILE A 140 9.60 -7.01 3.04
CA ILE A 140 8.89 -6.97 4.31
C ILE A 140 9.08 -8.31 5.03
N SER A 141 9.41 -8.28 6.32
CA SER A 141 9.46 -9.51 7.12
C SER A 141 8.06 -9.95 7.54
N GLY A 142 7.85 -11.26 7.73
CA GLY A 142 6.60 -11.79 8.29
C GLY A 142 6.29 -11.23 9.69
N LYS A 143 7.32 -10.91 10.48
CA LYS A 143 7.17 -10.29 11.81
C LYS A 143 6.61 -8.87 11.71
N LEU A 144 7.09 -8.07 10.77
CA LEU A 144 6.56 -6.71 10.53
C LEU A 144 5.14 -6.77 9.98
N LEU A 145 4.84 -7.72 9.10
CA LEU A 145 3.47 -7.93 8.60
C LEU A 145 2.50 -8.30 9.74
N ALA A 146 2.94 -9.17 10.66
CA ALA A 146 2.19 -9.50 11.87
C ALA A 146 1.97 -8.28 12.78
N ALA A 147 3.01 -7.47 12.99
CA ALA A 147 2.92 -6.24 13.76
C ALA A 147 1.96 -5.23 13.12
N ALA A 148 1.94 -5.13 11.79
CA ALA A 148 1.06 -4.26 11.03
C ALA A 148 -0.42 -4.64 11.17
N VAL A 149 -0.76 -5.92 11.01
CA VAL A 149 -2.13 -6.41 11.25
C VAL A 149 -2.55 -6.15 12.70
N SER A 150 -1.66 -6.41 13.66
CA SER A 150 -1.93 -6.17 15.07
C SER A 150 -2.20 -4.68 15.34
N LYS A 151 -1.32 -3.79 14.88
CA LYS A 151 -1.45 -2.32 14.98
C LYS A 151 -2.76 -1.84 14.39
N LEU A 152 -3.11 -2.28 13.17
CA LEU A 152 -4.39 -1.92 12.54
C LEU A 152 -5.57 -2.39 13.39
N SER A 153 -5.56 -3.65 13.82
CA SER A 153 -6.65 -4.26 14.59
C SER A 153 -6.85 -3.65 15.99
N TYR A 154 -5.82 -2.99 16.53
CA TYR A 154 -5.88 -2.25 17.78
C TYR A 154 -6.71 -0.96 17.64
N TYR A 155 -6.47 -0.18 16.58
CA TYR A 155 -7.20 1.07 16.34
C TYR A 155 -8.56 0.88 15.65
N ARG A 156 -8.72 -0.22 14.90
CA ARG A 156 -9.90 -0.47 14.07
C ARG A 156 -10.28 -1.94 14.14
N LYS A 157 -11.58 -2.21 14.16
CA LYS A 157 -12.08 -3.57 13.92
C LYS A 157 -11.86 -3.91 12.44
N ILE A 158 -11.00 -4.88 12.16
CA ILE A 158 -10.76 -5.39 10.81
C ILE A 158 -11.88 -6.35 10.42
N ARG A 159 -12.38 -6.25 9.19
CA ARG A 159 -13.51 -7.03 8.68
C ARG A 159 -13.07 -7.85 7.47
N GLN A 160 -13.82 -8.90 7.19
CA GLN A 160 -13.62 -9.66 5.96
C GLN A 160 -13.76 -8.73 4.74
N GLY A 161 -12.81 -8.82 3.83
CA GLY A 161 -12.71 -7.99 2.63
C GLY A 161 -11.91 -6.71 2.81
N ASP A 162 -11.60 -6.27 4.04
CA ASP A 162 -10.74 -5.10 4.25
C ASP A 162 -9.34 -5.35 3.66
N LEU A 163 -8.69 -4.27 3.23
CA LEU A 163 -7.37 -4.29 2.61
C LEU A 163 -6.37 -3.51 3.46
N LEU A 164 -5.14 -4.01 3.51
CA LEU A 164 -4.00 -3.29 4.07
C LEU A 164 -2.88 -3.25 3.04
N LEU A 165 -2.44 -2.05 2.69
CA LEU A 165 -1.25 -1.79 1.89
C LEU A 165 -0.07 -1.49 2.82
N LEU A 166 1.10 -2.03 2.50
CA LEU A 166 2.34 -1.77 3.24
C LEU A 166 3.47 -1.39 2.30
N HIS A 167 4.16 -0.28 2.57
CA HIS A 167 5.37 0.11 1.85
C HIS A 167 6.37 0.88 2.73
N PRO A 168 7.68 0.70 2.54
CA PRO A 168 8.70 1.36 3.37
C PRO A 168 8.82 2.87 3.09
N SER A 169 8.43 3.30 1.88
CA SER A 169 8.51 4.69 1.45
C SER A 169 7.70 5.62 2.36
N SER A 170 8.26 6.78 2.71
CA SER A 170 7.51 7.83 3.40
C SER A 170 6.77 8.73 2.37
N PRO A 171 5.43 8.79 2.41
CA PRO A 171 4.63 9.73 1.61
C PRO A 171 5.00 11.20 1.79
N LEU A 172 5.56 11.55 2.95
CA LEU A 172 5.86 12.93 3.31
C LEU A 172 7.11 13.45 2.59
N SER A 173 7.98 12.54 2.14
CA SER A 173 9.24 12.83 1.47
C SER A 173 9.48 11.82 0.35
N PRO A 174 8.69 11.85 -0.75
CA PRO A 174 8.83 10.90 -1.84
C PRO A 174 10.19 11.05 -2.53
N SER A 175 10.79 9.92 -2.92
CA SER A 175 11.99 9.90 -3.75
C SER A 175 11.72 9.13 -5.04
N LYS A 176 12.44 9.45 -6.12
CA LYS A 176 12.29 8.76 -7.42
C LYS A 176 12.57 7.26 -7.36
N ASN A 177 13.29 6.80 -6.33
CA ASN A 177 13.61 5.39 -6.15
C ASN A 177 12.51 4.63 -5.40
N THR A 178 11.60 5.34 -4.74
CA THR A 178 10.63 4.77 -3.79
C THR A 178 9.18 5.07 -4.16
N ALA A 179 8.96 5.93 -5.16
CA ALA A 179 7.66 6.33 -5.67
C ALA A 179 7.77 6.75 -7.14
N LEU A 180 6.69 6.52 -7.90
CA LEU A 180 6.53 6.99 -9.28
C LEU A 180 5.74 8.30 -9.30
N LEU A 181 6.27 9.33 -9.95
CA LEU A 181 5.48 10.51 -10.32
C LEU A 181 4.60 10.17 -11.54
N LEU A 182 3.31 10.46 -11.48
CA LEU A 182 2.35 10.18 -12.56
C LEU A 182 2.12 11.44 -13.41
N GLU A 183 2.73 11.53 -14.61
CA GLU A 183 2.56 12.66 -15.52
C GLU A 183 1.53 12.37 -16.64
N ARG A 184 0.75 13.40 -17.02
CA ARG A 184 -0.48 13.28 -17.83
C ARG A 184 -0.28 12.81 -19.28
N GLU A 185 0.89 13.01 -19.88
CA GLU A 185 1.08 12.83 -21.33
C GLU A 185 1.89 11.60 -21.75
N LYS A 186 2.50 10.86 -20.81
CA LYS A 186 3.34 9.68 -21.14
C LYS A 186 3.14 8.47 -20.23
N ASP A 187 2.58 8.66 -19.04
CA ASP A 187 2.54 7.61 -18.02
C ASP A 187 1.13 7.04 -17.87
N VAL A 188 0.70 6.32 -18.89
CA VAL A 188 -0.35 5.32 -18.71
C VAL A 188 0.25 4.25 -17.79
N VAL A 189 0.05 4.39 -16.47
CA VAL A 189 0.25 3.30 -15.51
C VAL A 189 -0.90 2.33 -15.72
N ALA A 190 -0.81 1.59 -16.83
CA ALA A 190 -1.61 0.41 -17.01
C ALA A 190 -1.15 -0.58 -15.95
N ILE A 191 -1.99 -0.81 -14.95
CA ILE A 191 -1.93 -2.02 -14.14
C ILE A 191 -2.43 -3.16 -15.05
N HIS A 192 -1.72 -3.41 -16.15
CA HIS A 192 -1.81 -4.63 -16.91
C HIS A 192 -0.81 -5.59 -16.25
N THR A 193 -1.31 -6.56 -15.48
CA THR A 193 -0.57 -7.81 -15.30
C THR A 193 -0.30 -8.35 -16.72
N PRO A 194 0.97 -8.41 -17.19
CA PRO A 194 2.11 -8.94 -16.46
C PRO A 194 3.42 -8.11 -16.51
N THR A 195 3.42 -6.80 -16.75
CA THR A 195 4.70 -6.13 -17.08
C THR A 195 5.43 -5.45 -15.92
N ILE A 196 4.81 -5.15 -14.77
CA ILE A 196 5.44 -4.17 -13.85
C ILE A 196 5.52 -4.56 -12.37
N TYR A 197 4.81 -5.58 -11.86
CA TYR A 197 4.91 -5.95 -10.44
C TYR A 197 5.03 -7.47 -10.28
N CYS A 198 6.08 -7.92 -9.60
CA CYS A 198 6.30 -9.31 -9.27
C CYS A 198 6.44 -9.44 -7.75
N LEU A 199 5.51 -10.16 -7.12
CA LEU A 199 5.65 -10.57 -5.74
C LEU A 199 6.46 -11.87 -5.70
N LYS A 200 7.66 -11.82 -5.11
CA LYS A 200 8.43 -13.03 -4.80
C LYS A 200 8.26 -13.34 -3.33
N ILE A 201 7.76 -14.54 -3.07
CA ILE A 201 7.55 -15.03 -1.71
C ILE A 201 8.61 -16.10 -1.43
N ARG A 202 9.57 -15.82 -0.55
CA ARG A 202 10.66 -16.73 -0.17
C ARG A 202 10.51 -17.17 1.28
#